data_AF-A0A1F5H014-F1
#
_entry.id   AF-A0A1F5H014-F1
#
_cell.length_a   1.000
_cell.length_b   1.000
_cell.length_c   1.000
_cell.angle_alpha   90.00
_cell.angle_beta   90.00
_cell.angle_gamma   90.00
#
_symmetry.space_group_name_H-M   'P 1'
#
loop_
_entity.id
_entity.type
_entity.pdbx_description
1 polymer ?
#
loop_
_entity_poly.entity_id
_entity_poly.type
_entity_poly.pdbx_seq_one_letter_code
_entity_poly.pdbx_strand_id
1 'polypeptide(L)'
;MSRSVSTQDLILDISVNLTRIGDWIADSYSEKKDLIKLFLNQTDEYLSQLKGAKVSRDLEVVLTTFFSEFIKLKEAQIQNDKDFWAEKALTWANILSHRAKLA
;
A
#
# COMPACT_ATOMS: atom_id res chain seq x y z
N MET A 1 -15.61 -19.04 -13.32
CA MET A 1 -15.52 -18.91 -11.85
C MET A 1 -14.60 -17.74 -11.56
N SER A 2 -15.09 -16.64 -11.01
CA SER A 2 -14.19 -15.61 -10.46
C SER A 2 -13.63 -16.17 -9.16
N ARG A 3 -12.31 -16.18 -9.01
CA ARG A 3 -11.67 -16.54 -7.74
C ARG A 3 -12.09 -15.46 -6.72
N SER A 4 -12.64 -15.85 -5.57
CA SER A 4 -12.83 -14.89 -4.48
C SER A 4 -11.45 -14.46 -4.01
N VAL A 5 -11.14 -13.17 -4.12
CA VAL A 5 -9.87 -12.60 -3.65
C VAL A 5 -9.82 -12.77 -2.13
N SER A 6 -8.74 -13.37 -1.61
CA SER A 6 -8.58 -13.56 -0.17
C SER A 6 -8.03 -12.30 0.50
N THR A 7 -8.19 -12.18 1.83
CA THR A 7 -7.57 -11.11 2.62
C THR A 7 -6.06 -11.08 2.42
N GLN A 8 -5.42 -12.25 2.37
CA GLN A 8 -4.00 -12.39 2.08
C GLN A 8 -3.66 -11.82 0.70
N ASP A 9 -4.43 -12.16 -0.33
CA ASP A 9 -4.20 -11.66 -1.70
C ASP A 9 -4.30 -10.13 -1.74
N LEU A 10 -5.32 -9.53 -1.09
CA LEU A 10 -5.46 -8.07 -1.03
C LEU A 10 -4.26 -7.38 -0.36
N ILE A 11 -3.75 -7.94 0.74
CA ILE A 11 -2.58 -7.38 1.43
C ILE A 11 -1.32 -7.49 0.56
N LEU A 12 -1.17 -8.59 -0.17
CA LEU A 12 -0.07 -8.77 -1.12
C LEU A 12 -0.19 -7.81 -2.30
N ASP A 13 -1.38 -7.60 -2.85
CA ASP A 13 -1.61 -6.65 -3.94
C ASP A 13 -1.31 -5.21 -3.51
N ILE A 14 -1.70 -4.82 -2.30
CA ILE A 14 -1.32 -3.54 -1.69
C ILE A 14 0.20 -3.42 -1.57
N SER A 15 0.86 -4.46 -1.06
CA SER A 15 2.33 -4.48 -0.93
C SER A 15 3.01 -4.28 -2.30
N VAL A 16 2.59 -5.00 -3.33
CA VAL A 16 3.14 -4.85 -4.69
C VAL A 16 2.91 -3.45 -5.25
N ASN A 17 1.73 -2.88 -5.03
CA ASN A 17 1.44 -1.51 -5.46
C ASN A 17 2.38 -0.51 -4.79
N LEU A 18 2.58 -0.63 -3.46
CA LEU A 18 3.48 0.24 -2.72
C LEU A 18 4.94 0.09 -3.17
N THR A 19 5.40 -1.12 -3.49
CA THR A 19 6.74 -1.33 -4.07
C THR A 19 6.89 -0.55 -5.37
N ARG A 20 5.95 -0.72 -6.31
CA ARG A 20 5.99 -0.02 -7.61
C ARG A 20 5.94 1.49 -7.46
N ILE A 21 5.07 1.98 -6.58
CA ILE A 21 4.95 3.41 -6.30
C ILE A 21 6.26 3.95 -5.72
N GLY A 22 6.83 3.26 -4.73
CA GLY A 22 8.10 3.64 -4.11
C GLY A 22 9.24 3.72 -5.12
N ASP A 23 9.42 2.67 -5.92
CA ASP A 23 10.44 2.62 -6.96
C ASP A 23 10.27 3.74 -8.00
N TRP A 24 9.03 3.99 -8.46
CA TRP A 24 8.77 5.05 -9.43
C TRP A 24 8.95 6.44 -8.85
N ILE A 25 8.64 6.67 -7.57
CA ILE A 25 8.88 7.97 -6.93
C ILE A 25 10.37 8.23 -6.82
N ALA A 26 11.16 7.22 -6.45
CA ALA A 26 12.62 7.33 -6.33
C ALA A 26 13.28 7.60 -7.69
N ASP A 27 12.93 6.81 -8.72
CA ASP A 27 13.74 6.76 -9.94
C ASP A 27 13.12 7.47 -11.15
N SER A 28 11.80 7.66 -11.18
CA SER A 28 11.10 8.05 -12.44
C SER A 28 9.82 8.86 -12.22
N TYR A 29 9.77 9.68 -11.16
CA TYR A 29 8.51 10.34 -10.72
C TYR A 29 7.83 11.12 -11.84
N SER A 30 8.59 11.94 -12.58
CA SER A 30 8.06 12.81 -13.63
C SER A 30 7.42 12.02 -14.78
N GLU A 31 7.95 10.84 -15.10
CA GLU A 31 7.50 9.99 -16.20
C GLU A 31 6.36 9.05 -15.78
N LYS A 32 6.29 8.72 -14.49
CA LYS A 32 5.37 7.72 -13.93
C LYS A 32 4.23 8.32 -13.13
N LYS A 33 4.09 9.65 -13.10
CA LYS A 33 3.10 10.36 -12.25
C LYS A 33 1.67 9.82 -12.40
N ASP A 34 1.22 9.55 -13.62
CA ASP A 34 -0.14 9.03 -13.87
C ASP A 34 -0.29 7.58 -13.40
N LEU A 35 0.75 6.76 -13.56
CA LEU A 35 0.78 5.40 -13.03
C LEU A 35 0.80 5.42 -11.50
N ILE A 36 1.62 6.26 -10.87
CA ILE A 36 1.64 6.44 -9.41
C ILE A 36 0.22 6.77 -8.91
N LYS A 37 -0.47 7.72 -9.55
CA LYS A 37 -1.85 8.08 -9.19
C LYS A 37 -2.82 6.91 -9.36
N LEU A 38 -2.72 6.17 -10.47
CA LEU A 38 -3.55 4.98 -10.72
C LEU A 38 -3.37 3.94 -9.61
N PHE A 39 -2.12 3.61 -9.30
CA PHE A 39 -1.79 2.59 -8.31
C PHE A 39 -2.13 3.02 -6.87
N LEU A 40 -2.06 4.32 -6.56
CA LEU A 40 -2.57 4.86 -5.29
C LEU A 40 -4.08 4.66 -5.16
N ASN A 41 -4.85 4.94 -6.21
CA ASN A 41 -6.30 4.71 -6.21
C ASN A 41 -6.65 3.22 -6.07
N GLN A 42 -5.94 2.35 -6.79
CA GLN A 42 -6.10 0.88 -6.64
C GLN A 42 -5.79 0.43 -5.21
N THR A 43 -4.78 1.03 -4.58
CA THR A 43 -4.43 0.75 -3.18
C THR A 43 -5.54 1.16 -2.22
N ASP A 44 -6.15 2.34 -2.40
CA ASP A 44 -7.34 2.76 -1.66
C ASP A 44 -8.52 1.79 -1.85
N GLU A 45 -8.74 1.30 -3.06
CA GLU A 45 -9.81 0.33 -3.36
C GLU A 45 -9.60 -0.99 -2.62
N TYR A 46 -8.38 -1.56 -2.64
CA TYR A 46 -8.06 -2.77 -1.90
C TYR A 46 -8.17 -2.56 -0.39
N LEU A 47 -7.73 -1.39 0.09
CA LEU A 47 -7.89 -0.99 1.49
C LEU A 47 -9.35 -0.92 1.91
N SER A 48 -10.24 -0.44 1.03
CA SER A 48 -11.68 -0.43 1.30
C SER A 48 -12.27 -1.83 1.43
N GLN A 49 -11.77 -2.79 0.63
CA GLN A 49 -12.20 -4.20 0.67
C GLN A 49 -11.71 -4.93 1.93
N LEU A 50 -10.57 -4.51 2.49
CA LEU A 50 -10.05 -5.02 3.76
C LEU A 50 -10.82 -4.53 4.98
N LYS A 51 -11.64 -3.47 4.88
CA LYS A 51 -12.41 -2.96 6.01
C LYS A 51 -13.41 -4.01 6.48
N GLY A 52 -13.25 -4.44 7.74
CA GLY A 52 -14.12 -5.46 8.36
C GLY A 52 -13.69 -6.90 8.08
N ALA A 53 -12.56 -7.13 7.42
CA ALA A 53 -11.97 -8.46 7.33
C ALA A 53 -11.61 -9.00 8.72
N LYS A 54 -11.91 -10.26 8.99
CA LYS A 54 -11.49 -10.95 10.21
C LYS A 54 -10.04 -11.40 10.04
N VAL A 55 -9.13 -10.80 10.79
CA VAL A 55 -7.69 -11.12 10.78
C VAL A 55 -7.20 -11.40 12.19
N SER A 56 -5.97 -11.92 12.31
CA SER A 56 -5.32 -12.04 13.62
C SER A 56 -5.13 -10.66 14.27
N ARG A 57 -5.13 -10.61 15.61
CA ARG A 57 -4.95 -9.36 16.37
C ARG A 57 -3.65 -8.63 16.01
N ASP A 58 -2.57 -9.37 15.80
CA ASP A 58 -1.28 -8.80 15.41
C ASP A 58 -1.36 -8.13 14.04
N LEU A 59 -2.06 -8.75 13.08
CA LEU A 59 -2.26 -8.17 11.76
C LEU A 59 -3.23 -6.98 11.80
N GLU A 60 -4.27 -7.03 12.62
CA GLU A 60 -5.20 -5.91 12.82
C GLU A 60 -4.49 -4.63 13.26
N VAL A 61 -3.56 -4.73 14.21
CA VAL A 61 -2.74 -3.60 14.68
C VAL A 61 -1.88 -3.04 13.55
N VAL A 62 -1.25 -3.91 12.77
CA VAL A 62 -0.43 -3.51 11.61
C VAL A 62 -1.27 -2.80 10.56
N LEU A 63 -2.42 -3.37 10.17
CA LEU A 63 -3.31 -2.78 9.18
C LEU A 63 -3.86 -1.44 9.65
N THR A 64 -4.28 -1.33 10.91
CA THR A 64 -4.77 -0.07 11.49
C THR A 64 -3.71 1.03 11.43
N THR A 65 -2.45 0.68 11.78
CA THR A 65 -1.32 1.61 11.70
C THR A 65 -1.06 2.01 10.24
N PHE A 66 -1.07 1.03 9.33
CA PHE A 66 -0.88 1.29 7.89
C PHE A 66 -1.97 2.21 7.33
N PHE A 67 -3.25 1.97 7.64
CA PHE A 67 -4.35 2.82 7.18
C PHE A 67 -4.14 4.29 7.54
N SER A 68 -3.75 4.55 8.80
CA SER A 68 -3.48 5.92 9.27
C SER A 68 -2.29 6.54 8.54
N GLU A 69 -1.20 5.81 8.40
CA GLU A 69 0.00 6.30 7.72
C GLU A 69 -0.23 6.51 6.22
N PHE A 70 -0.97 5.62 5.55
CA PHE A 70 -1.26 5.74 4.13
C PHE A 70 -2.12 6.97 3.81
N ILE A 71 -3.10 7.29 4.67
CA ILE A 71 -3.89 8.53 4.53
C ILE A 71 -2.97 9.75 4.60
N LYS A 72 -2.13 9.84 5.63
CA LYS A 72 -1.16 10.95 5.78
C LYS A 72 -0.21 11.03 4.59
N LEU A 73 0.28 9.89 4.13
CA LEU A 73 1.22 9.78 3.03
C LEU A 73 0.57 10.30 1.72
N LYS A 74 -0.69 9.95 1.46
CA LYS A 74 -1.46 10.43 0.30
C LYS A 74 -1.75 11.94 0.35
N GLU A 75 -1.97 12.49 1.55
CA GLU A 75 -2.17 13.93 1.76
C GLU A 75 -0.87 14.73 1.62
N ALA A 76 0.28 14.11 1.88
CA ALA A 76 1.59 14.72 1.69
C ALA A 76 1.88 14.97 0.20
N GLN A 77 2.44 16.14 -0.12
CA GLN A 77 2.84 16.46 -1.48
C GLN A 77 4.10 15.66 -1.85
N ILE A 78 3.95 14.58 -2.62
CA ILE A 78 5.06 13.71 -3.09
C ILE A 78 6.23 14.52 -3.65
N GLN A 79 5.93 15.57 -4.42
CA GLN A 79 6.94 16.39 -5.09
C GLN A 79 7.86 17.17 -4.12
N ASN A 80 7.43 17.40 -2.88
CA ASN A 80 8.19 18.19 -1.91
C ASN A 80 9.24 17.35 -1.17
N ASP A 81 9.01 16.03 -1.06
CA ASP A 81 9.94 15.11 -0.39
C ASP A 81 9.76 13.69 -0.94
N LYS A 82 10.38 13.45 -2.10
CA LYS A 82 10.28 12.18 -2.83
C LYS A 82 10.97 11.04 -2.09
N ASP A 83 12.12 11.32 -1.49
CA ASP A 83 12.92 10.31 -0.79
C ASP A 83 12.16 9.77 0.42
N PHE A 84 11.57 10.67 1.23
CA PHE A 84 10.70 10.27 2.32
C PHE A 84 9.51 9.44 1.84
N TRP A 85 8.87 9.85 0.75
CA TRP A 85 7.70 9.16 0.21
C TRP A 85 8.08 7.75 -0.28
N ALA A 86 9.16 7.62 -1.04
CA ALA A 86 9.67 6.36 -1.54
C ALA A 86 10.05 5.42 -0.39
N GLU A 87 10.82 5.90 0.59
CA GLU A 87 11.23 5.11 1.75
C GLU A 87 10.01 4.58 2.54
N LYS A 88 9.01 5.44 2.77
CA LYS A 88 7.78 5.05 3.48
C LYS A 88 6.98 4.01 2.72
N ALA A 89 6.80 4.20 1.41
CA ALA A 89 6.08 3.24 0.57
C ALA A 89 6.78 1.87 0.58
N LEU A 90 8.10 1.83 0.39
CA LEU A 90 8.88 0.59 0.39
C LEU A 90 8.91 -0.10 1.76
N THR A 91 8.99 0.67 2.84
CA THR A 91 8.92 0.15 4.22
C THR A 91 7.59 -0.55 4.46
N TRP A 92 6.48 0.09 4.12
CA TRP A 92 5.15 -0.50 4.27
C TRP A 92 4.94 -1.69 3.33
N ALA A 93 5.46 -1.63 2.10
CA ALA A 93 5.44 -2.77 1.18
C ALA A 93 6.07 -4.01 1.83
N ASN A 94 7.26 -3.87 2.43
CA ASN A 94 7.96 -4.96 3.11
C ASN A 94 7.21 -5.47 4.35
N ILE A 95 6.67 -4.58 5.17
CA ILE A 95 5.89 -4.99 6.36
C ILE A 95 4.67 -5.81 5.92
N LEU A 96 3.92 -5.30 4.95
CA LEU A 96 2.68 -5.94 4.50
C LEU A 96 2.93 -7.28 3.81
N SER A 97 3.95 -7.41 2.96
CA SER A 97 4.29 -8.69 2.33
C SER A 97 4.62 -9.77 3.36
N HIS A 98 5.40 -9.43 4.39
CA HIS A 98 5.75 -10.35 5.46
C HIS A 98 4.56 -10.72 6.36
N ARG A 99 3.63 -9.79 6.57
CA ARG A 99 2.48 -9.96 7.47
C ARG A 99 1.25 -10.55 6.79
N ALA A 100 1.17 -10.56 5.46
CA ALA A 100 0.06 -11.12 4.70
C ALA A 100 -0.25 -12.59 5.04
N LYS A 101 0.77 -13.38 5.41
CA LYS A 101 0.60 -14.78 5.83
C LYS A 101 -0.20 -14.99 7.13
N LEU A 102 -0.50 -13.90 7.85
CA LEU A 102 -1.26 -13.90 9.11
C LEU A 102 -2.74 -13.51 8.90
N ALA A 103 -3.15 -13.39 7.63
CA ALA A 103 -4.48 -12.99 7.17
C ALA A 103 -5.42 -14.17 6.96
#